data_AF-U2KNX6-F1
#
_entry.id   AF-U2KNX6-F1
#
_cell.length_a   1.000
_cell.length_b   1.000
_cell.length_c   1.000
_cell.angle_alpha   90.00
_cell.angle_beta   90.00
_cell.angle_gamma   90.00
#
_symmetry.space_group_name_H-M   'P 1'
#
loop_
_entity.id
_entity.type
_entity.pdbx_description
1 polymer ?
#
loop_
_entity_poly.entity_id
_entity_poly.type
_entity_poly.pdbx_seq_one_letter_code
_entity_poly.pdbx_strand_id
1 'polypeptide(L)'
;MIFTVACTNEEGVNNNPKENNKETTPDATFIGGIDIDTKAKSATRTSLDITYPGGFSVKYFWEKGDKIWTADGASGEAQITTKSPTAHFKLTKGYSSSTVDVYYPGQNATTYNQVTIATAQMQSAPNNSAHLGKCGDCGTATAHKQPNGTYKFNLDHKAAYLCLLPRTPNGLVSTYVQQIKVISDNNIAGTYTLTKSGLEGNGSSKTITLTTKTNTQSSKFFYGFPLNNPETSQSTNAAYVVIAPGTHALTIEYTLYDSKTNVKGIFTKKISSATYSANTVYPMTAKINPTDYPSNVYYMWDAKVGQHYWNGYENYQPKVDDDNNKNYPKDNDDPRWYNEIIGYNPSNSSLPFASRSCAACPNVNELLWYADKGDPHWDTTLWTTLGHLYEGGMWFKKKDYIIGYQADVAPDGVDYRKTVTVADQSYPSITWGRPADITNYFYLPAQGLYFGGTYSSVGAIGAYWSSTPRPKEKMTSYYLGISDSHVRVAGNDRRMGFRPWKAQ
;
A
#
# COMPACT_ATOMS: atom_id res chain seq x y z
N MET A 1 -68.86 80.96 6.94
CA MET A 1 -68.76 80.07 8.11
C MET A 1 -68.40 78.68 7.58
N ILE A 2 -67.20 78.20 7.94
CA ILE A 2 -66.63 76.82 7.88
C ILE A 2 -66.55 76.17 6.47
N PHE A 3 -65.42 75.95 5.78
CA PHE A 3 -64.13 75.20 5.98
C PHE A 3 -64.15 73.66 5.84
N THR A 4 -63.03 73.14 5.29
CA THR A 4 -62.46 71.76 5.10
C THR A 4 -62.77 71.05 3.77
N VAL A 5 -61.87 70.85 2.76
CA VAL A 5 -60.45 70.37 2.60
C VAL A 5 -60.38 68.82 2.62
N ALA A 6 -59.72 68.06 1.71
CA ALA A 6 -58.31 68.04 1.22
C ALA A 6 -58.20 67.17 -0.08
N CYS A 7 -57.46 67.52 -1.17
CA CYS A 7 -56.00 67.55 -1.47
C CYS A 7 -55.35 66.16 -1.73
N THR A 8 -54.37 65.89 -2.62
CA THR A 8 -53.75 66.41 -3.88
C THR A 8 -52.53 65.50 -4.15
N ASN A 9 -51.99 65.45 -5.39
CA ASN A 9 -50.55 65.60 -5.66
C ASN A 9 -50.29 65.77 -7.17
N GLU A 10 -49.46 66.76 -7.51
CA GLU A 10 -49.03 67.19 -8.86
C GLU A 10 -47.56 66.83 -9.14
N GLU A 11 -47.24 66.71 -10.43
CA GLU A 11 -45.91 66.48 -11.03
C GLU A 11 -45.26 67.77 -11.55
N GLY A 12 -43.91 67.78 -11.60
CA GLY A 12 -43.16 68.43 -12.70
C GLY A 12 -41.92 69.27 -12.31
N VAL A 13 -40.73 68.90 -12.82
CA VAL A 13 -39.88 69.64 -13.80
C VAL A 13 -38.41 69.11 -13.87
N ASN A 14 -37.89 69.10 -15.11
CA ASN A 14 -36.64 68.61 -15.74
C ASN A 14 -35.26 69.12 -15.25
N ASN A 15 -34.20 68.32 -15.51
CA ASN A 15 -32.98 68.69 -16.30
C ASN A 15 -32.01 67.48 -16.56
N ASN A 16 -31.61 67.24 -17.82
CA ASN A 16 -30.62 66.23 -18.33
C ASN A 16 -29.16 66.76 -18.26
N PRO A 17 -28.01 66.00 -18.42
CA PRO A 17 -27.81 64.81 -19.28
C PRO A 17 -26.80 63.68 -18.86
N LYS A 18 -26.96 62.50 -19.48
CA LYS A 18 -25.96 61.44 -19.85
C LYS A 18 -25.05 60.82 -18.76
N GLU A 19 -25.31 59.54 -18.46
CA GLU A 19 -24.25 58.56 -18.23
C GLU A 19 -24.62 57.17 -18.81
N ASN A 20 -23.87 56.81 -19.86
CA ASN A 20 -23.55 55.50 -20.41
C ASN A 20 -24.52 54.32 -20.22
N ASN A 21 -25.20 53.98 -21.31
CA ASN A 21 -25.59 52.62 -21.65
C ASN A 21 -24.37 51.69 -21.49
N LYS A 22 -24.31 50.92 -20.40
CA LYS A 22 -23.67 49.60 -20.47
C LYS A 22 -24.53 48.77 -21.40
N GLU A 23 -24.10 48.63 -22.65
CA GLU A 23 -24.54 47.50 -23.47
C GLU A 23 -24.27 46.22 -22.69
N THR A 24 -25.30 45.66 -22.08
CA THR A 24 -25.29 44.28 -21.59
C THR A 24 -25.23 43.39 -22.82
N THR A 25 -24.03 43.05 -23.27
CA THR A 25 -23.85 41.94 -24.21
C THR A 25 -24.56 40.72 -23.62
N PRO A 26 -25.43 40.02 -24.37
CA PRO A 26 -26.16 38.88 -23.84
C PRO A 26 -25.20 37.78 -23.37
N ASP A 27 -25.59 37.08 -22.30
CA ASP A 27 -24.86 35.91 -21.79
C ASP A 27 -24.60 34.89 -22.92
N ALA A 28 -23.42 34.25 -22.92
CA ALA A 28 -23.10 33.19 -23.88
C ALA A 28 -23.23 31.80 -23.23
N THR A 29 -23.87 30.88 -23.94
CA THR A 29 -23.98 29.47 -23.53
C THR A 29 -22.97 28.63 -24.29
N PHE A 30 -22.10 27.95 -23.55
CA PHE A 30 -21.13 27.00 -24.05
C PHE A 30 -21.59 25.58 -23.72
N ILE A 31 -21.35 24.64 -24.62
CA ILE A 31 -21.72 23.24 -24.49
C ILE A 31 -20.43 22.42 -24.66
N GLY A 32 -19.98 21.83 -23.56
CA GLY A 32 -18.77 21.01 -23.51
C GLY A 32 -19.10 19.53 -23.71
N GLY A 33 -18.38 18.86 -24.61
CA GLY A 33 -18.57 17.44 -24.94
C GLY A 33 -19.38 17.21 -26.22
N ILE A 34 -19.29 16.00 -26.76
CA ILE A 34 -19.89 15.60 -28.04
C ILE A 34 -21.34 15.13 -27.84
N ASP A 35 -22.25 15.50 -28.76
CA ASP A 35 -23.42 14.68 -29.06
C ASP A 35 -22.93 13.33 -29.60
N ILE A 36 -23.59 12.22 -29.24
CA ILE A 36 -23.11 10.85 -29.50
C ILE A 36 -23.07 10.57 -31.01
N ASP A 37 -21.94 10.88 -31.66
CA ASP A 37 -21.59 10.36 -32.98
C ASP A 37 -20.28 9.59 -32.90
N THR A 38 -20.31 8.35 -33.37
CA THR A 38 -19.53 7.21 -32.87
C THR A 38 -18.15 7.05 -33.50
N LYS A 39 -17.54 8.12 -34.04
CA LYS A 39 -16.24 8.04 -34.73
C LYS A 39 -15.17 9.05 -34.31
N ALA A 40 -15.38 9.84 -33.26
CA ALA A 40 -14.34 10.73 -32.75
C ALA A 40 -13.39 9.99 -31.79
N LYS A 41 -12.10 9.86 -32.19
CA LYS A 41 -11.03 9.23 -31.41
C LYS A 41 -10.46 10.11 -30.28
N SER A 42 -11.26 11.04 -29.76
CA SER A 42 -10.95 11.84 -28.57
C SER A 42 -12.25 12.40 -28.01
N ALA A 43 -12.61 11.98 -26.79
CA ALA A 43 -13.70 12.54 -26.00
C ALA A 43 -13.10 13.16 -24.73
N THR A 44 -13.68 14.21 -24.16
CA THR A 44 -12.92 15.27 -23.46
C THR A 44 -13.57 15.76 -22.16
N ARG A 45 -13.17 15.37 -20.94
CA ARG A 45 -13.88 15.75 -19.68
C ARG A 45 -13.06 15.39 -18.39
N THR A 46 -13.52 15.68 -17.17
CA THR A 46 -12.70 15.81 -15.93
C THR A 46 -12.48 14.58 -15.05
N SER A 47 -13.35 13.58 -15.12
CA SER A 47 -13.15 12.24 -14.55
C SER A 47 -13.09 11.20 -15.67
N LEU A 48 -12.48 10.03 -15.44
CA LEU A 48 -12.26 8.99 -16.44
C LEU A 48 -12.73 7.59 -15.98
N ASP A 49 -13.42 6.88 -16.88
CA ASP A 49 -13.64 5.43 -16.76
C ASP A 49 -12.65 4.72 -17.70
N ILE A 50 -11.84 3.83 -17.15
CA ILE A 50 -10.85 3.02 -17.88
C ILE A 50 -11.18 1.54 -17.65
N THR A 51 -11.00 0.71 -18.67
CA THR A 51 -11.10 -0.76 -18.57
C THR A 51 -9.79 -1.42 -18.99
N TYR A 52 -9.25 -2.31 -18.14
CA TYR A 52 -7.99 -3.01 -18.35
C TYR A 52 -8.02 -4.41 -17.69
N PRO A 53 -7.51 -5.48 -18.35
CA PRO A 53 -7.06 -5.55 -19.74
C PRO A 53 -8.25 -5.72 -20.71
N GLY A 54 -8.14 -5.26 -21.97
CA GLY A 54 -9.19 -5.51 -22.97
C GLY A 54 -9.68 -4.29 -23.78
N GLY A 55 -9.12 -3.10 -23.56
CA GLY A 55 -9.33 -1.94 -24.45
C GLY A 55 -9.17 -0.62 -23.72
N PHE A 56 -8.30 0.26 -24.24
CA PHE A 56 -8.14 1.63 -23.73
C PHE A 56 -9.28 2.53 -24.23
N SER A 57 -10.51 2.30 -23.76
CA SER A 57 -11.56 3.31 -23.90
C SER A 57 -11.54 4.20 -22.67
N VAL A 58 -10.98 5.40 -22.79
CA VAL A 58 -11.12 6.43 -21.75
C VAL A 58 -12.42 7.17 -22.01
N LYS A 59 -13.41 6.98 -21.14
CA LYS A 59 -14.62 7.82 -21.13
C LYS A 59 -14.40 8.91 -20.12
N TYR A 60 -14.26 10.12 -20.59
CA TYR A 60 -14.17 11.25 -19.70
C TYR A 60 -15.60 11.61 -19.20
N PHE A 61 -15.82 12.33 -18.08
CA PHE A 61 -17.09 12.99 -17.65
C PHE A 61 -16.91 14.39 -17.04
N TRP A 62 -17.86 15.31 -17.23
CA TRP A 62 -17.94 16.55 -16.46
C TRP A 62 -18.52 16.26 -15.09
N GLU A 63 -18.03 16.97 -14.08
CA GLU A 63 -18.47 16.87 -12.69
C GLU A 63 -19.09 18.18 -12.23
N LYS A 64 -19.99 18.10 -11.25
CA LYS A 64 -20.56 19.30 -10.61
C LYS A 64 -19.43 20.16 -10.05
N GLY A 65 -19.47 21.47 -10.30
CA GLY A 65 -18.47 22.42 -9.86
C GLY A 65 -17.34 22.68 -10.85
N ASP A 66 -17.27 21.94 -11.96
CA ASP A 66 -16.32 22.24 -13.03
C ASP A 66 -16.62 23.62 -13.66
N LYS A 67 -15.56 24.40 -13.91
CA LYS A 67 -15.66 25.74 -14.49
C LYS A 67 -14.80 25.86 -15.72
N ILE A 68 -15.35 26.45 -16.77
CA ILE A 68 -14.57 26.88 -17.92
C ILE A 68 -14.34 28.38 -17.87
N TRP A 69 -13.26 28.81 -18.50
CA TRP A 69 -12.83 30.19 -18.56
C TRP A 69 -12.49 30.60 -20.00
N THR A 70 -12.58 31.88 -20.28
CA THR A 70 -12.05 32.51 -21.48
C THR A 70 -10.82 33.36 -21.13
N ALA A 71 -10.00 33.70 -22.14
CA ALA A 71 -8.74 34.41 -21.94
C ALA A 71 -8.88 35.80 -21.30
N ASP A 72 -10.08 36.40 -21.39
CA ASP A 72 -10.43 37.68 -20.78
C ASP A 72 -10.98 37.56 -19.35
N GLY A 73 -10.95 36.34 -18.78
CA GLY A 73 -11.34 36.08 -17.39
C GLY A 73 -12.83 35.84 -17.16
N ALA A 74 -13.68 35.83 -18.20
CA ALA A 74 -15.06 35.39 -18.01
C ALA A 74 -15.10 33.87 -17.74
N SER A 75 -16.04 33.44 -16.91
CA SER A 75 -16.17 32.03 -16.52
C SER A 75 -17.62 31.60 -16.38
N GLY A 76 -17.84 30.29 -16.46
CA GLY A 76 -19.12 29.65 -16.21
C GLY A 76 -18.93 28.28 -15.61
N GLU A 77 -19.80 27.94 -14.64
CA GLU A 77 -19.83 26.62 -14.01
C GLU A 77 -20.75 25.66 -14.78
N ALA A 78 -20.38 24.38 -14.80
CA ALA A 78 -21.16 23.30 -15.39
C ALA A 78 -22.55 23.22 -14.74
N GLN A 79 -23.60 23.41 -15.55
CA GLN A 79 -24.99 23.33 -15.13
C GLN A 79 -25.47 21.88 -15.09
N ILE A 80 -24.87 21.07 -14.21
CA ILE A 80 -25.18 19.65 -14.02
C ILE A 80 -25.31 19.32 -12.52
N THR A 81 -26.18 18.36 -12.20
CA THR A 81 -26.38 17.89 -10.82
C THR A 81 -25.59 16.62 -10.51
N THR A 82 -25.24 15.86 -11.54
CA THR A 82 -24.49 14.59 -11.46
C THR A 82 -23.49 14.51 -12.60
N LYS A 83 -22.52 13.59 -12.47
CA LYS A 83 -21.51 13.26 -13.49
C LYS A 83 -22.18 13.09 -14.86
N SER A 84 -21.75 13.88 -15.85
CA SER A 84 -22.44 13.96 -17.15
C SER A 84 -21.47 13.93 -18.35
N PRO A 85 -21.85 13.27 -19.47
CA PRO A 85 -21.07 13.32 -20.69
C PRO A 85 -21.05 14.69 -21.39
N THR A 86 -22.04 15.53 -21.12
CA THR A 86 -22.19 16.86 -21.70
C THR A 86 -22.59 17.85 -20.61
N ALA A 87 -22.15 19.10 -20.72
CA ALA A 87 -22.50 20.14 -19.77
C ALA A 87 -22.71 21.48 -20.48
N HIS A 88 -23.69 22.24 -19.98
CA HIS A 88 -23.90 23.63 -20.36
C HIS A 88 -23.14 24.53 -19.40
N PHE A 89 -22.51 25.58 -19.91
CA PHE A 89 -21.79 26.58 -19.15
C PHE A 89 -22.30 27.95 -19.59
N LYS A 90 -22.87 28.70 -18.64
CA LYS A 90 -23.38 30.04 -18.92
C LYS A 90 -22.33 31.06 -18.47
N LEU A 91 -21.80 31.83 -19.40
CA LEU A 91 -20.84 32.90 -19.13
C LEU A 91 -21.59 34.24 -19.10
N THR A 92 -21.20 35.12 -18.17
CA THR A 92 -21.77 36.46 -17.97
C THR A 92 -21.37 37.47 -19.07
N LYS A 93 -20.68 37.01 -20.11
CA LYS A 93 -20.19 37.81 -21.23
C LYS A 93 -20.56 37.15 -22.56
N GLY A 94 -21.02 37.98 -23.50
CA GLY A 94 -21.30 37.58 -24.87
C GLY A 94 -20.10 37.66 -25.80
N TYR A 95 -20.11 36.87 -26.88
CA TYR A 95 -19.06 36.86 -27.90
C TYR A 95 -19.64 36.98 -29.31
N SER A 96 -19.06 37.88 -30.11
CA SER A 96 -19.41 38.08 -31.52
C SER A 96 -18.64 37.17 -32.47
N SER A 97 -17.41 36.78 -32.10
CA SER A 97 -16.52 35.94 -32.91
C SER A 97 -17.12 34.56 -33.21
N SER A 98 -16.75 33.97 -34.34
CA SER A 98 -17.16 32.60 -34.69
C SER A 98 -16.47 31.55 -33.83
N THR A 99 -15.37 31.91 -33.16
CA THR A 99 -14.62 31.04 -32.26
C THR A 99 -14.20 31.77 -30.99
N VAL A 100 -14.10 31.03 -29.89
CA VAL A 100 -13.64 31.54 -28.58
C VAL A 100 -12.74 30.50 -27.94
N ASP A 101 -11.59 30.94 -27.43
CA ASP A 101 -10.68 30.06 -26.70
C ASP A 101 -11.20 29.79 -25.29
N VAL A 102 -11.25 28.52 -24.94
CA VAL A 102 -11.76 28.02 -23.66
C VAL A 102 -10.66 27.30 -22.91
N TYR A 103 -10.59 27.58 -21.61
CA TYR A 103 -9.62 27.00 -20.69
C TYR A 103 -10.36 26.31 -19.55
N TYR A 104 -9.88 25.13 -19.18
CA TYR A 104 -10.24 24.42 -17.97
C TYR A 104 -8.95 24.21 -17.16
N PRO A 105 -8.62 25.08 -16.19
CA PRO A 105 -7.39 24.93 -15.39
C PRO A 105 -7.54 24.01 -14.18
N GLY A 106 -8.65 23.27 -14.10
CA GLY A 106 -9.03 22.43 -12.97
C GLY A 106 -10.21 23.02 -12.18
N GLN A 107 -10.87 22.15 -11.42
CA GLN A 107 -12.09 22.46 -10.65
C GLN A 107 -11.87 23.57 -9.61
N ASN A 108 -10.67 23.65 -9.04
CA ASN A 108 -10.31 24.62 -7.99
C ASN A 108 -9.68 25.91 -8.56
N ALA A 109 -9.69 26.12 -9.88
CA ALA A 109 -9.04 27.27 -10.50
C ALA A 109 -9.70 28.60 -10.12
N THR A 110 -8.86 29.59 -9.82
CA THR A 110 -9.26 30.98 -9.53
C THR A 110 -8.93 31.95 -10.66
N THR A 111 -8.13 31.51 -11.64
CA THR A 111 -7.72 32.28 -12.81
C THR A 111 -7.82 31.41 -14.06
N TYR A 112 -7.95 32.03 -15.23
CA TYR A 112 -8.28 31.33 -16.47
C TYR A 112 -7.19 30.38 -16.98
N ASN A 113 -5.93 30.50 -16.56
CA ASN A 113 -4.81 29.72 -17.10
C ASN A 113 -3.79 29.25 -16.06
N GLN A 114 -4.13 29.23 -14.77
CA GLN A 114 -3.23 28.69 -13.76
C GLN A 114 -3.70 27.31 -13.31
N VAL A 115 -2.86 26.30 -13.51
CA VAL A 115 -3.12 24.92 -13.08
C VAL A 115 -2.24 24.61 -11.88
N THR A 116 -2.82 23.96 -10.87
CA THR A 116 -2.05 23.39 -9.75
C THR A 116 -2.17 21.88 -9.77
N ILE A 117 -1.07 21.20 -10.07
CA ILE A 117 -0.96 19.76 -9.88
C ILE A 117 -0.61 19.51 -8.42
N ALA A 118 -1.57 18.95 -7.68
CA ALA A 118 -1.49 18.84 -6.23
C ALA A 118 -0.47 17.80 -5.79
N THR A 119 0.35 18.15 -4.80
CA THR A 119 1.29 17.22 -4.14
C THR A 119 0.59 16.26 -3.18
N ALA A 120 -0.59 16.61 -2.70
CA ALA A 120 -1.47 15.76 -1.91
C ALA A 120 -2.75 15.50 -2.70
N GLN A 121 -2.96 14.24 -3.07
CA GLN A 121 -4.15 13.77 -3.79
C GLN A 121 -4.88 12.75 -2.92
N MET A 122 -6.18 12.59 -3.12
CA MET A 122 -6.99 11.61 -2.39
C MET A 122 -7.98 10.94 -3.32
N GLN A 123 -8.00 9.61 -3.30
CA GLN A 123 -8.99 8.81 -4.02
C GLN A 123 -9.80 7.98 -3.02
N SER A 124 -11.11 8.18 -2.99
CA SER A 124 -11.99 7.63 -1.95
C SER A 124 -12.42 6.17 -2.18
N ALA A 125 -12.30 5.67 -3.41
CA ALA A 125 -12.64 4.29 -3.78
C ALA A 125 -11.76 3.80 -4.94
N PRO A 126 -11.52 2.49 -5.08
CA PRO A 126 -10.82 1.93 -6.23
C PRO A 126 -11.50 2.31 -7.55
N ASN A 127 -10.68 2.48 -8.59
CA ASN A 127 -11.14 2.84 -9.94
C ASN A 127 -12.02 4.11 -9.99
N ASN A 128 -11.83 5.05 -9.05
CA ASN A 128 -12.56 6.31 -9.00
C ASN A 128 -11.63 7.47 -9.38
N SER A 129 -12.08 8.34 -10.27
CA SER A 129 -11.32 9.45 -10.84
C SER A 129 -11.93 10.83 -10.54
N ALA A 130 -12.90 10.90 -9.62
CA ALA A 130 -13.58 12.15 -9.28
C ALA A 130 -12.65 13.22 -8.66
N HIS A 131 -11.45 12.84 -8.19
CA HIS A 131 -10.48 13.77 -7.63
C HIS A 131 -9.59 14.45 -8.69
N LEU A 132 -9.55 13.96 -9.93
CA LEU A 132 -8.57 14.43 -10.92
C LEU A 132 -8.74 15.92 -11.24
N GLY A 133 -9.97 16.39 -11.44
CA GLY A 133 -10.30 17.81 -11.62
C GLY A 133 -9.80 18.72 -10.48
N LYS A 134 -9.78 18.21 -9.24
CA LYS A 134 -9.25 18.95 -8.07
C LYS A 134 -7.73 18.90 -7.96
N CYS A 135 -7.10 17.91 -8.59
CA CYS A 135 -5.69 17.56 -8.40
C CYS A 135 -4.77 18.00 -9.56
N GLY A 136 -5.32 18.66 -10.58
CA GLY A 136 -4.53 19.22 -11.68
C GLY A 136 -4.92 18.70 -13.06
N ASP A 137 -6.02 17.96 -13.19
CA ASP A 137 -6.60 17.77 -14.52
C ASP A 137 -6.96 19.14 -15.12
N CYS A 138 -6.61 19.31 -16.39
CA CYS A 138 -6.70 20.57 -17.08
C CYS A 138 -6.77 20.36 -18.58
N GLY A 139 -7.30 21.34 -19.31
CA GLY A 139 -7.42 21.26 -20.76
C GLY A 139 -7.74 22.60 -21.41
N THR A 140 -7.54 22.68 -22.70
CA THR A 140 -7.90 23.85 -23.52
C THR A 140 -8.75 23.43 -24.70
N ALA A 141 -9.57 24.33 -25.23
CA ALA A 141 -10.33 24.09 -26.45
C ALA A 141 -10.47 25.38 -27.26
N THR A 142 -10.80 25.21 -28.55
CA THR A 142 -11.40 26.26 -29.35
C THR A 142 -12.89 25.96 -29.45
N ALA A 143 -13.73 26.82 -28.90
CA ALA A 143 -15.17 26.69 -28.98
C ALA A 143 -15.71 27.32 -30.26
N HIS A 144 -16.62 26.63 -30.94
CA HIS A 144 -17.17 27.06 -32.24
C HIS A 144 -18.63 27.47 -32.10
N LYS A 145 -18.95 28.67 -32.57
CA LYS A 145 -20.31 29.21 -32.57
C LYS A 145 -21.22 28.39 -33.48
N GLN A 146 -22.41 28.09 -32.99
CA GLN A 146 -23.45 27.34 -33.69
C GLN A 146 -24.51 28.29 -34.26
N PRO A 147 -25.34 27.86 -35.22
CA PRO A 147 -26.42 28.69 -35.78
C PRO A 147 -27.41 29.21 -34.73
N ASN A 148 -27.63 28.47 -33.64
CA ASN A 148 -28.50 28.88 -32.53
C ASN A 148 -27.82 29.82 -31.52
N GLY A 149 -26.61 30.31 -31.82
CA GLY A 149 -25.85 31.24 -30.98
C GLY A 149 -25.05 30.61 -29.84
N THR A 150 -25.18 29.30 -29.58
CA THR A 150 -24.37 28.59 -28.58
C THR A 150 -22.96 28.29 -29.08
N TYR A 151 -22.03 27.97 -28.19
CA TYR A 151 -20.66 27.56 -28.54
C TYR A 151 -20.43 26.10 -28.17
N LYS A 152 -20.02 25.25 -29.12
CA LYS A 152 -19.66 23.85 -28.84
C LYS A 152 -18.14 23.68 -28.77
N PHE A 153 -17.65 22.89 -27.81
CA PHE A 153 -16.22 22.63 -27.65
C PHE A 153 -15.93 21.25 -27.06
N ASN A 154 -14.70 20.78 -27.30
CA ASN A 154 -14.13 19.56 -26.74
C ASN A 154 -12.75 19.89 -26.14
N LEU A 155 -12.53 19.58 -24.86
CA LEU A 155 -11.27 19.85 -24.16
C LEU A 155 -10.12 18.93 -24.62
N ASP A 156 -9.03 19.51 -25.07
CA ASP A 156 -7.77 18.78 -25.18
C ASP A 156 -7.05 18.79 -23.83
N HIS A 157 -6.98 17.64 -23.16
CA HIS A 157 -6.37 17.53 -21.83
C HIS A 157 -4.87 17.74 -21.88
N LYS A 158 -4.35 18.53 -20.94
CA LYS A 158 -2.94 18.92 -20.89
C LYS A 158 -2.16 18.29 -19.73
N ALA A 159 -2.81 17.47 -18.91
CA ALA A 159 -2.17 16.67 -17.87
C ALA A 159 -1.86 15.23 -18.33
N ALA A 160 -0.99 14.53 -17.59
CA ALA A 160 -0.75 13.10 -17.74
C ALA A 160 -1.24 12.35 -16.48
N TYR A 161 -1.60 11.07 -16.64
CA TYR A 161 -2.19 10.29 -15.54
C TYR A 161 -1.50 8.94 -15.37
N LEU A 162 -1.25 8.56 -14.13
CA LEU A 162 -0.81 7.21 -13.78
C LEU A 162 -2.02 6.40 -13.33
N CYS A 163 -2.15 5.16 -13.82
CA CYS A 163 -3.11 4.16 -13.33
C CYS A 163 -2.33 3.03 -12.64
N LEU A 164 -2.23 3.11 -11.32
CA LEU A 164 -1.45 2.20 -10.50
C LEU A 164 -2.30 0.98 -10.13
N LEU A 165 -1.77 -0.21 -10.40
CA LEU A 165 -2.46 -1.50 -10.32
C LEU A 165 -1.65 -2.48 -9.46
N PRO A 166 -1.65 -2.31 -8.12
CA PRO A 166 -0.94 -3.22 -7.23
C PRO A 166 -1.63 -4.60 -7.18
N ARG A 167 -0.83 -5.65 -7.06
CA ARG A 167 -1.29 -7.04 -6.92
C ARG A 167 -0.33 -7.84 -6.05
N THR A 168 -0.83 -8.89 -5.43
CA THR A 168 -0.03 -9.77 -4.57
C THR A 168 -0.43 -11.24 -4.77
N PRO A 169 0.54 -12.16 -4.91
CA PRO A 169 0.24 -13.60 -4.91
C PRO A 169 0.07 -14.18 -3.50
N ASN A 170 0.37 -13.42 -2.43
CA ASN A 170 0.49 -13.91 -1.04
C ASN A 170 -0.85 -14.19 -0.34
N GLY A 171 -1.98 -14.18 -1.06
CA GLY A 171 -3.29 -14.53 -0.50
C GLY A 171 -3.72 -13.69 0.71
N LEU A 172 -3.32 -12.41 0.76
CA LEU A 172 -3.55 -11.54 1.91
C LEU A 172 -5.04 -11.27 2.15
N VAL A 173 -5.48 -11.36 3.40
CA VAL A 173 -6.91 -11.23 3.78
C VAL A 173 -7.26 -9.94 4.51
N SER A 174 -6.27 -9.25 5.10
CA SER A 174 -6.46 -8.04 5.90
C SER A 174 -5.46 -6.93 5.58
N THR A 175 -4.77 -7.00 4.44
CA THR A 175 -3.78 -6.00 4.03
C THR A 175 -4.35 -5.00 3.03
N TYR A 176 -3.98 -3.73 3.20
CA TYR A 176 -4.45 -2.59 2.44
C TYR A 176 -3.28 -1.70 1.99
N VAL A 177 -3.43 -1.06 0.83
CA VAL A 177 -2.62 0.09 0.42
C VAL A 177 -3.29 1.34 0.98
N GLN A 178 -2.63 2.01 1.93
CA GLN A 178 -3.14 3.25 2.57
C GLN A 178 -2.72 4.53 1.85
N GLN A 179 -1.56 4.48 1.21
CA GLN A 179 -0.92 5.61 0.57
C GLN A 179 -0.03 5.12 -0.56
N ILE A 180 0.02 5.88 -1.65
CA ILE A 180 0.98 5.70 -2.73
C ILE A 180 1.76 6.99 -2.92
N LYS A 181 3.08 6.94 -2.78
CA LYS A 181 3.97 8.07 -3.01
C LYS A 181 4.68 7.89 -4.34
N VAL A 182 4.53 8.87 -5.23
CA VAL A 182 5.18 8.94 -6.54
C VAL A 182 6.32 9.94 -6.41
N ILE A 183 7.54 9.47 -6.60
CA ILE A 183 8.77 10.26 -6.56
C ILE A 183 9.35 10.29 -7.97
N SER A 184 9.78 11.45 -8.43
CA SER A 184 10.40 11.66 -9.74
C SER A 184 11.82 12.22 -9.60
N ASP A 185 12.64 12.06 -10.63
CA ASP A 185 13.96 12.69 -10.75
C ASP A 185 13.89 14.21 -10.99
N ASN A 186 12.78 14.70 -11.52
CA ASN A 186 12.47 16.11 -11.75
C ASN A 186 11.04 16.47 -11.30
N ASN A 187 10.63 17.73 -11.46
CA ASN A 187 9.33 18.19 -10.96
C ASN A 187 8.17 17.57 -11.75
N ILE A 188 7.18 17.06 -11.03
CA ILE A 188 5.95 16.44 -11.55
C ILE A 188 4.68 17.09 -10.98
N ALA A 189 4.83 18.03 -10.05
CA ALA A 189 3.74 18.74 -9.38
C ALA A 189 4.11 20.20 -9.08
N GLY A 190 3.11 21.02 -8.78
CA GLY A 190 3.25 22.46 -8.56
C GLY A 190 2.32 23.28 -9.46
N THR A 191 2.63 24.56 -9.58
CA THR A 191 1.85 25.51 -10.39
C THR A 191 2.44 25.63 -11.79
N TYR A 192 1.57 25.63 -12.79
CA TYR A 192 1.89 25.76 -14.20
C TYR A 192 0.97 26.76 -14.88
N THR A 193 1.44 27.34 -15.97
CA THR A 193 0.61 28.12 -16.89
C THR A 193 0.03 27.18 -17.94
N LEU A 194 -1.29 27.17 -18.07
CA LEU A 194 -2.02 26.43 -19.09
C LEU A 194 -2.09 27.23 -20.38
N THR A 195 -1.51 26.68 -21.43
CA THR A 195 -1.56 27.22 -22.79
C THR A 195 -2.16 26.19 -23.73
N LYS A 196 -2.45 26.62 -24.97
CA LYS A 196 -2.94 25.71 -26.01
C LYS A 196 -1.93 24.60 -26.37
N SER A 197 -0.63 24.86 -26.22
CA SER A 197 0.42 23.85 -26.45
C SER A 197 0.53 22.87 -25.29
N GLY A 198 0.28 23.29 -24.06
CA GLY A 198 0.30 22.42 -22.88
C GLY A 198 0.49 23.17 -21.58
N LEU A 199 1.15 22.50 -20.62
CA LEU A 199 1.55 23.13 -19.37
C LEU A 199 2.96 23.72 -19.53
N GLU A 200 3.11 24.99 -19.21
CA GLU A 200 4.37 25.72 -19.22
C GLU A 200 4.81 26.08 -17.79
N GLY A 201 6.12 26.07 -17.56
CA GLY A 201 6.73 26.27 -16.25
C GLY A 201 7.42 25.02 -15.70
N ASN A 202 8.18 25.19 -14.61
CA ASN A 202 9.04 24.15 -14.07
C ASN A 202 8.40 23.33 -12.94
N GLY A 203 7.19 23.69 -12.50
CA GLY A 203 6.62 23.15 -11.26
C GLY A 203 7.48 23.44 -10.03
N SER A 204 7.17 22.79 -8.91
CA SER A 204 7.86 23.03 -7.63
C SER A 204 8.12 21.77 -6.81
N SER A 205 7.57 20.61 -7.20
CA SER A 205 7.72 19.37 -6.43
C SER A 205 8.01 18.17 -7.32
N LYS A 206 8.93 17.33 -6.86
CA LYS A 206 9.25 16.01 -7.42
C LYS A 206 8.47 14.87 -6.78
N THR A 207 7.51 15.18 -5.90
CA THR A 207 6.80 14.18 -5.11
C THR A 207 5.31 14.47 -5.04
N ILE A 208 4.53 13.43 -5.25
CA ILE A 208 3.08 13.40 -5.05
C ILE A 208 2.73 12.26 -4.11
N THR A 209 1.81 12.51 -3.19
CA THR A 209 1.24 11.51 -2.29
C THR A 209 -0.24 11.36 -2.57
N LEU A 210 -0.65 10.16 -2.96
CA LEU A 210 -2.05 9.76 -3.07
C LEU A 210 -2.46 9.01 -1.80
N THR A 211 -3.46 9.54 -1.10
CA THR A 211 -4.12 8.86 0.02
C THR A 211 -5.29 8.04 -0.48
N THR A 212 -5.33 6.76 -0.11
CA THR A 212 -6.40 5.81 -0.49
C THR A 212 -7.25 5.37 0.69
N LYS A 213 -6.78 5.62 1.92
CA LYS A 213 -7.58 5.46 3.14
C LYS A 213 -8.55 6.62 3.34
N THR A 214 -9.66 6.35 4.00
CA THR A 214 -10.64 7.38 4.37
C THR A 214 -10.70 7.54 5.89
N ASN A 215 -11.14 8.70 6.37
CA ASN A 215 -11.20 8.98 7.81
C ASN A 215 -12.53 8.56 8.45
N THR A 216 -13.48 8.05 7.66
CA THR A 216 -14.80 7.64 8.14
C THR A 216 -14.78 6.16 8.48
N GLN A 217 -14.91 5.82 9.77
CA GLN A 217 -14.79 4.44 10.25
C GLN A 217 -15.81 3.47 9.62
N SER A 218 -16.99 3.96 9.22
CA SER A 218 -18.01 3.18 8.51
C SER A 218 -17.72 2.98 7.01
N SER A 219 -16.67 3.61 6.47
CA SER A 219 -16.31 3.44 5.06
C SER A 219 -15.66 2.09 4.80
N LYS A 220 -16.05 1.45 3.70
CA LYS A 220 -15.41 0.24 3.18
C LYS A 220 -13.90 0.40 2.97
N PHE A 221 -13.42 1.62 2.78
CA PHE A 221 -12.02 1.96 2.54
C PHE A 221 -11.39 2.73 3.70
N PHE A 222 -11.88 2.56 4.93
CA PHE A 222 -11.27 3.16 6.13
C PHE A 222 -9.77 2.83 6.25
N TYR A 223 -9.39 1.58 5.97
CA TYR A 223 -7.98 1.14 6.01
C TYR A 223 -7.22 1.32 4.69
N GLY A 224 -7.86 1.82 3.62
CA GLY A 224 -7.25 1.92 2.28
C GLY A 224 -7.85 0.96 1.27
N PHE A 225 -7.18 0.81 0.13
CA PHE A 225 -7.60 -0.11 -0.92
C PHE A 225 -7.08 -1.52 -0.63
N PRO A 226 -7.91 -2.56 -0.77
CA PRO A 226 -7.49 -3.93 -0.46
C PRO A 226 -6.35 -4.40 -1.38
N LEU A 227 -5.42 -5.17 -0.81
CA LEU A 227 -4.35 -5.85 -1.55
C LEU A 227 -4.53 -7.37 -1.39
N ASN A 228 -5.52 -7.93 -2.10
CA ASN A 228 -5.92 -9.34 -1.96
C ASN A 228 -6.08 -10.06 -3.30
N ASN A 229 -5.60 -9.45 -4.39
CA ASN A 229 -5.76 -9.92 -5.76
C ASN A 229 -4.40 -10.38 -6.34
N PRO A 230 -4.28 -11.63 -6.85
CA PRO A 230 -3.08 -12.10 -7.55
C PRO A 230 -2.95 -11.51 -8.95
N GLU A 231 -4.09 -11.31 -9.61
CA GLU A 231 -4.22 -10.72 -10.93
C GLU A 231 -4.64 -9.26 -10.86
N THR A 232 -4.37 -8.50 -11.92
CA THR A 232 -4.77 -7.10 -12.03
C THR A 232 -6.29 -6.96 -11.88
N SER A 233 -6.73 -6.11 -10.95
CA SER A 233 -8.16 -5.84 -10.74
C SER A 233 -8.39 -4.36 -10.44
N GLN A 234 -8.99 -3.64 -11.39
CA GLN A 234 -9.26 -2.22 -11.20
C GLN A 234 -10.27 -1.97 -10.07
N SER A 235 -11.35 -2.76 -10.04
CA SER A 235 -12.39 -2.66 -9.01
C SER A 235 -11.89 -2.97 -7.59
N THR A 236 -10.76 -3.68 -7.48
CA THR A 236 -10.13 -3.98 -6.19
C THR A 236 -9.29 -2.80 -5.70
N ASN A 237 -8.37 -2.28 -6.52
CA ASN A 237 -7.37 -1.32 -6.03
C ASN A 237 -6.73 -0.42 -7.09
N ALA A 238 -7.35 -0.18 -8.26
CA ALA A 238 -6.84 0.82 -9.19
C ALA A 238 -6.80 2.21 -8.54
N ALA A 239 -5.66 2.89 -8.67
CA ALA A 239 -5.42 4.20 -8.11
C ALA A 239 -4.88 5.16 -9.19
N TYR A 240 -5.39 6.38 -9.22
CA TYR A 240 -5.08 7.39 -10.23
C TYR A 240 -4.31 8.57 -9.64
N VAL A 241 -3.23 8.96 -10.31
CA VAL A 241 -2.41 10.12 -9.93
C VAL A 241 -2.27 11.05 -11.13
N VAL A 242 -2.58 12.33 -10.96
CA VAL A 242 -2.28 13.37 -11.95
C VAL A 242 -0.82 13.80 -11.80
N ILE A 243 -0.07 13.83 -12.90
CA ILE A 243 1.31 14.34 -12.97
C ILE A 243 1.46 15.36 -14.09
N ALA A 244 2.48 16.22 -13.99
CA ALA A 244 2.90 17.05 -15.12
C ALA A 244 3.40 16.14 -16.26
N PRO A 245 3.06 16.43 -17.53
CA PRO A 245 3.67 15.74 -18.65
C PRO A 245 5.18 16.02 -18.75
N GLY A 246 5.94 15.06 -19.26
CA GLY A 246 7.39 15.18 -19.42
C GLY A 246 8.12 13.84 -19.38
N THR A 247 9.43 13.90 -19.43
CA THR A 247 10.30 12.72 -19.27
C THR A 247 10.68 12.57 -17.81
N HIS A 248 10.31 11.44 -17.20
CA HIS A 248 10.44 11.20 -15.76
C HIS A 248 10.96 9.78 -15.50
N ALA A 249 11.92 9.64 -14.59
CA ALA A 249 12.19 8.37 -13.92
C ALA A 249 11.42 8.33 -12.60
N LEU A 250 10.59 7.31 -12.39
CA LEU A 250 9.68 7.26 -11.25
C LEU A 250 10.10 6.21 -10.21
N THR A 251 9.92 6.53 -8.94
CA THR A 251 9.91 5.59 -7.83
C THR A 251 8.53 5.63 -7.17
N ILE A 252 7.86 4.47 -7.12
CA ILE A 252 6.52 4.33 -6.56
C ILE A 252 6.62 3.56 -5.23
N GLU A 253 6.25 4.22 -4.14
CA GLU A 253 6.23 3.62 -2.80
C GLU A 253 4.79 3.35 -2.38
N TYR A 254 4.46 2.09 -2.10
CA TYR A 254 3.17 1.66 -1.58
C TYR A 254 3.30 1.47 -0.07
N THR A 255 2.57 2.28 0.70
CA THR A 255 2.45 2.08 2.14
C THR A 255 1.39 1.01 2.40
N LEU A 256 1.84 -0.15 2.84
CA LEU A 256 1.03 -1.30 3.19
C LEU A 256 0.65 -1.25 4.66
N TYR A 257 -0.55 -1.72 4.98
CA TYR A 257 -1.03 -1.83 6.35
C TYR A 257 -1.89 -3.08 6.48
N ASP A 258 -1.63 -3.92 7.47
CA ASP A 258 -2.50 -5.04 7.81
C ASP A 258 -3.33 -4.73 9.06
N SER A 259 -4.66 -4.80 8.92
CA SER A 259 -5.58 -4.41 10.00
C SER A 259 -5.71 -5.43 11.12
N LYS A 260 -5.15 -6.63 10.96
CA LYS A 260 -5.16 -7.66 12.00
C LYS A 260 -3.86 -7.70 12.79
N THR A 261 -2.73 -7.53 12.11
CA THR A 261 -1.40 -7.54 12.75
C THR A 261 -0.93 -6.14 13.16
N ASN A 262 -1.58 -5.09 12.64
CA ASN A 262 -1.19 -3.68 12.77
C ASN A 262 0.18 -3.36 12.15
N VAL A 263 0.76 -4.28 11.37
CA VAL A 263 2.05 -4.08 10.71
C VAL A 263 1.89 -3.11 9.55
N LYS A 264 2.87 -2.21 9.43
CA LYS A 264 2.95 -1.19 8.40
C LYS A 264 4.33 -1.23 7.76
N GLY A 265 4.39 -1.25 6.44
CA GLY A 265 5.67 -1.14 5.75
C GLY A 265 5.54 -0.59 4.34
N ILE A 266 6.68 -0.43 3.67
CA ILE A 266 6.75 0.19 2.36
C ILE A 266 7.27 -0.83 1.35
N PHE A 267 6.53 -0.98 0.24
CA PHE A 267 7.02 -1.65 -0.95
C PHE A 267 7.40 -0.60 -2.00
N THR A 268 8.61 -0.69 -2.55
CA THR A 268 9.14 0.29 -3.50
C THR A 268 9.34 -0.34 -4.88
N LYS A 269 8.78 0.29 -5.91
CA LYS A 269 9.01 -0.05 -7.32
C LYS A 269 9.71 1.10 -8.03
N LYS A 270 10.89 0.83 -8.59
CA LYS A 270 11.58 1.76 -9.50
C LYS A 270 11.10 1.54 -10.93
N ILE A 271 10.93 2.63 -11.67
CA ILE A 271 10.52 2.68 -13.06
C ILE A 271 11.55 3.52 -13.80
N SER A 272 12.16 2.93 -14.83
CA SER A 272 13.13 3.62 -15.68
C SER A 272 12.53 4.87 -16.32
N SER A 273 13.38 5.81 -16.71
CA SER A 273 12.95 7.05 -17.38
C SER A 273 12.10 6.76 -18.61
N ALA A 274 10.95 7.44 -18.71
CA ALA A 274 10.02 7.35 -19.82
C ALA A 274 9.31 8.69 -20.05
N THR A 275 8.76 8.89 -21.26
CA THR A 275 7.97 10.07 -21.60
C THR A 275 6.49 9.85 -21.29
N TYR A 276 5.95 10.75 -20.48
CA TYR A 276 4.55 10.83 -20.08
C TYR A 276 3.87 11.99 -20.82
N SER A 277 3.16 11.67 -21.89
CA SER A 277 2.49 12.62 -22.76
C SER A 277 1.19 13.14 -22.13
N ALA A 278 0.84 14.38 -22.47
CA ALA A 278 -0.46 14.94 -22.16
C ALA A 278 -1.61 14.07 -22.71
N ASN A 279 -2.77 14.14 -22.06
CA ASN A 279 -3.97 13.38 -22.40
C ASN A 279 -3.77 11.85 -22.45
N THR A 280 -2.83 11.33 -21.68
CA THR A 280 -2.47 9.90 -21.72
C THR A 280 -2.50 9.30 -20.33
N VAL A 281 -3.13 8.12 -20.22
CA VAL A 281 -3.18 7.34 -18.98
C VAL A 281 -2.24 6.15 -19.09
N TYR A 282 -1.32 6.03 -18.13
CA TYR A 282 -0.27 5.04 -18.11
C TYR A 282 -0.58 3.95 -17.07
N PRO A 283 -1.07 2.76 -17.47
CA PRO A 283 -1.27 1.65 -16.55
C PRO A 283 0.05 1.06 -16.10
N MET A 284 0.19 0.85 -14.79
CA MET A 284 1.41 0.35 -14.17
C MET A 284 1.07 -0.71 -13.15
N THR A 285 1.46 -1.95 -13.42
CA THR A 285 1.30 -3.04 -12.44
C THR A 285 2.42 -3.04 -11.42
N ALA A 286 2.14 -3.43 -10.17
CA ALA A 286 3.18 -3.68 -9.16
C ALA A 286 2.92 -5.04 -8.51
N LYS A 287 3.84 -5.99 -8.71
CA LYS A 287 3.80 -7.30 -8.05
C LYS A 287 4.43 -7.16 -6.65
N ILE A 288 3.59 -6.93 -5.66
CA ILE A 288 3.97 -6.81 -4.25
C ILE A 288 4.04 -8.24 -3.70
N ASN A 289 5.27 -8.75 -3.54
CA ASN A 289 5.53 -10.16 -3.22
C ASN A 289 6.62 -10.28 -2.14
N PRO A 290 6.32 -9.92 -0.88
CA PRO A 290 7.18 -10.28 0.25
C PRO A 290 7.36 -11.80 0.32
N THR A 291 8.41 -12.27 1.00
CA THR A 291 8.60 -13.71 1.23
C THR A 291 7.39 -14.27 1.98
N ASP A 292 6.73 -15.27 1.39
CA ASP A 292 5.65 -15.99 2.06
C ASP A 292 6.21 -17.22 2.76
N TYR A 293 6.02 -17.28 4.07
CA TYR A 293 6.49 -18.39 4.87
C TYR A 293 5.40 -19.42 5.11
N PRO A 294 5.71 -20.71 4.96
CA PRO A 294 4.75 -21.80 5.14
C PRO A 294 4.24 -21.88 6.58
N SER A 295 2.97 -22.25 6.74
CA SER A 295 2.33 -22.38 8.06
C SER A 295 2.40 -23.78 8.67
N ASN A 296 2.72 -24.80 7.88
CA ASN A 296 2.80 -26.20 8.27
C ASN A 296 4.19 -26.58 8.85
N VAL A 297 4.82 -25.65 9.57
CA VAL A 297 6.21 -25.75 10.04
C VAL A 297 6.36 -25.82 11.55
N TYR A 298 5.26 -25.79 12.30
CA TYR A 298 5.29 -25.90 13.76
C TYR A 298 5.17 -27.36 14.17
N TYR A 299 5.99 -27.78 15.13
CA TYR A 299 5.98 -29.15 15.65
C TYR A 299 6.09 -29.08 17.18
N MET A 300 5.40 -29.99 17.86
CA MET A 300 5.86 -30.38 19.20
C MET A 300 7.25 -31.01 19.06
N TRP A 301 8.10 -30.90 20.09
CA TRP A 301 9.52 -31.26 19.94
C TRP A 301 9.70 -32.70 19.45
N ASP A 302 10.40 -32.84 18.33
CA ASP A 302 10.68 -34.13 17.69
C ASP A 302 9.45 -35.03 17.49
N ALA A 303 8.27 -34.44 17.23
CA ALA A 303 7.09 -35.20 16.81
C ALA A 303 7.36 -36.02 15.53
N LYS A 304 6.49 -36.99 15.22
CA LYS A 304 6.67 -37.87 14.04
C LYS A 304 6.82 -37.03 12.76
N VAL A 305 7.67 -37.48 11.84
CA VAL A 305 7.89 -36.79 10.56
C VAL A 305 6.56 -36.65 9.81
N GLY A 306 6.28 -35.46 9.30
CA GLY A 306 5.01 -35.12 8.63
C GLY A 306 3.84 -34.78 9.58
N GLN A 307 3.98 -34.97 10.89
CA GLN A 307 2.93 -34.69 11.88
C GLN A 307 3.14 -33.33 12.54
N HIS A 308 3.00 -32.25 11.75
CA HIS A 308 3.08 -30.88 12.28
C HIS A 308 1.92 -30.61 13.25
N TYR A 309 2.05 -29.56 14.06
CA TYR A 309 1.17 -29.21 15.19
C TYR A 309 -0.32 -29.18 14.82
N TRP A 310 -0.63 -28.79 13.58
CA TRP A 310 -1.98 -28.68 13.02
C TRP A 310 -2.30 -29.70 11.92
N ASN A 311 -1.50 -30.77 11.78
CA ASN A 311 -1.71 -31.78 10.74
C ASN A 311 -3.10 -32.44 10.89
N GLY A 312 -3.91 -32.41 9.82
CA GLY A 312 -5.30 -32.87 9.82
C GLY A 312 -6.31 -31.87 10.41
N TYR A 313 -5.84 -30.71 10.89
CA TYR A 313 -6.65 -29.65 11.50
C TYR A 313 -6.27 -28.26 10.99
N GLU A 314 -5.74 -28.15 9.76
CA GLU A 314 -5.21 -26.92 9.16
C GLU A 314 -6.27 -25.83 9.03
N ASN A 315 -7.52 -26.22 8.78
CA ASN A 315 -8.65 -25.28 8.73
C ASN A 315 -8.96 -24.64 10.09
N TYR A 316 -8.51 -25.25 11.19
CA TYR A 316 -8.67 -24.76 12.56
C TYR A 316 -7.40 -24.09 13.11
N GLN A 317 -6.33 -24.02 12.30
CA GLN A 317 -5.07 -23.38 12.69
C GLN A 317 -5.33 -21.89 12.97
N PRO A 318 -5.04 -21.40 14.19
CA PRO A 318 -5.06 -19.98 14.51
C PRO A 318 -4.06 -19.21 13.64
N LYS A 319 -4.44 -18.02 13.15
CA LYS A 319 -3.72 -17.32 12.06
C LYS A 319 -3.11 -15.99 12.45
N VAL A 320 -3.63 -15.38 13.50
CA VAL A 320 -3.12 -14.13 14.06
C VAL A 320 -2.80 -14.30 15.54
N ASP A 321 -2.09 -13.31 16.08
CA ASP A 321 -1.70 -13.29 17.49
C ASP A 321 -2.93 -13.43 18.41
N ASP A 322 -2.77 -14.19 19.48
CA ASP A 322 -3.78 -14.54 20.49
C ASP A 322 -4.99 -15.37 20.00
N ASP A 323 -5.10 -15.70 18.71
CA ASP A 323 -6.09 -16.67 18.26
C ASP A 323 -5.80 -18.06 18.87
N ASN A 324 -6.86 -18.78 19.26
CA ASN A 324 -6.75 -20.11 19.85
C ASN A 324 -7.71 -21.11 19.19
N ASN A 325 -7.29 -22.38 19.13
CA ASN A 325 -8.17 -23.49 18.84
C ASN A 325 -7.83 -24.72 19.68
N LYS A 326 -8.82 -25.56 20.02
CA LYS A 326 -8.68 -26.72 20.93
C LYS A 326 -8.23 -28.02 20.26
N ASN A 327 -7.98 -28.03 18.95
CA ASN A 327 -7.58 -29.19 18.15
C ASN A 327 -6.07 -29.49 18.15
N TYR A 328 -5.30 -28.83 19.03
CA TYR A 328 -3.90 -29.17 19.28
C TYR A 328 -3.76 -30.52 20.01
N PRO A 329 -2.60 -31.19 19.94
CA PRO A 329 -2.35 -32.48 20.60
C PRO A 329 -2.40 -32.38 22.13
N LYS A 330 -2.98 -33.38 22.80
CA LYS A 330 -3.20 -33.34 24.28
C LYS A 330 -2.55 -34.49 25.05
N ASP A 331 -2.29 -35.60 24.37
CA ASP A 331 -1.69 -36.81 24.93
C ASP A 331 -0.89 -37.55 23.86
N ASN A 332 -0.24 -38.64 24.27
CA ASN A 332 0.70 -39.41 23.45
C ASN A 332 0.03 -40.40 22.48
N ASP A 333 -1.30 -40.50 22.47
CA ASP A 333 -2.02 -41.23 21.42
C ASP A 333 -2.09 -40.42 20.11
N ASP A 334 -1.91 -39.10 20.20
CA ASP A 334 -1.84 -38.21 19.03
C ASP A 334 -0.49 -38.36 18.30
N PRO A 335 -0.47 -38.63 16.98
CA PRO A 335 0.77 -38.78 16.22
C PRO A 335 1.63 -37.49 16.16
N ARG A 336 1.04 -36.33 16.43
CA ARG A 336 1.70 -35.02 16.51
C ARG A 336 2.36 -34.78 17.88
N TRP A 337 2.20 -35.70 18.84
CA TRP A 337 2.82 -35.60 20.16
C TRP A 337 4.35 -35.63 20.10
N TYR A 338 4.98 -34.93 21.04
CA TYR A 338 6.44 -34.85 21.13
C TYR A 338 7.08 -36.21 21.44
N ASN A 339 8.39 -36.29 21.19
CA ASN A 339 9.19 -37.44 21.57
C ASN A 339 9.52 -37.42 23.08
N GLU A 340 9.16 -38.48 23.81
CA GLU A 340 9.33 -38.59 25.26
C GLU A 340 10.70 -39.17 25.70
N ILE A 341 11.71 -39.23 24.82
CA ILE A 341 13.05 -39.68 25.23
C ILE A 341 13.61 -38.83 26.38
N ILE A 342 14.22 -39.50 27.36
CA ILE A 342 14.91 -38.84 28.46
C ILE A 342 16.19 -38.22 27.90
N GLY A 343 16.45 -36.94 28.22
CA GLY A 343 17.71 -36.30 27.84
C GLY A 343 18.91 -36.83 28.61
N TYR A 344 20.08 -36.23 28.41
CA TYR A 344 21.33 -36.83 28.86
C TYR A 344 21.31 -37.21 30.34
N ASN A 345 21.69 -38.46 30.61
CA ASN A 345 21.82 -39.01 31.95
C ASN A 345 23.11 -39.85 31.99
N PRO A 346 24.05 -39.58 32.93
CA PRO A 346 25.30 -40.33 33.03
C PRO A 346 25.14 -41.84 33.22
N SER A 347 23.98 -42.31 33.68
CA SER A 347 23.68 -43.74 33.81
C SER A 347 23.31 -44.42 32.49
N ASN A 348 23.07 -43.66 31.41
CA ASN A 348 22.68 -44.20 30.11
C ASN A 348 23.90 -44.26 29.19
N SER A 349 24.08 -45.38 28.50
CA SER A 349 25.24 -45.63 27.65
C SER A 349 25.21 -44.90 26.30
N SER A 350 24.06 -44.32 25.90
CA SER A 350 23.88 -43.62 24.62
C SER A 350 23.48 -42.16 24.81
N LEU A 351 23.95 -41.30 23.90
CA LEU A 351 23.54 -39.91 23.85
C LEU A 351 22.11 -39.80 23.34
N PRO A 352 21.21 -39.12 24.06
CA PRO A 352 19.86 -38.89 23.58
C PRO A 352 19.84 -37.71 22.61
N PHE A 353 19.40 -37.97 21.38
CA PHE A 353 19.20 -36.95 20.34
C PHE A 353 17.85 -37.17 19.65
N ALA A 354 17.32 -36.10 19.07
CA ALA A 354 16.12 -36.13 18.23
C ALA A 354 16.30 -37.10 17.05
N SER A 355 15.31 -37.95 16.78
CA SER A 355 15.38 -38.97 15.72
C SER A 355 14.24 -38.88 14.70
N ARG A 356 13.38 -37.86 14.82
CA ARG A 356 12.21 -37.64 13.98
C ARG A 356 12.28 -36.24 13.36
N SER A 357 11.26 -35.39 13.53
CA SER A 357 11.16 -34.07 12.89
C SER A 357 12.30 -33.11 13.26
N CYS A 358 12.95 -33.30 14.41
CA CYS A 358 14.06 -32.44 14.85
C CYS A 358 15.44 -33.09 14.63
N ALA A 359 15.54 -34.24 13.95
CA ALA A 359 16.81 -34.95 13.77
C ALA A 359 17.85 -34.13 12.99
N ALA A 360 17.40 -33.27 12.07
CA ALA A 360 18.27 -32.39 11.29
C ALA A 360 18.44 -30.99 11.91
N CYS A 361 17.87 -30.75 13.09
CA CYS A 361 18.03 -29.47 13.78
C CYS A 361 19.44 -29.34 14.37
N PRO A 362 19.95 -28.11 14.49
CA PRO A 362 21.20 -27.86 15.20
C PRO A 362 21.10 -28.36 16.64
N ASN A 363 22.22 -28.87 17.16
CA ASN A 363 22.31 -29.27 18.56
C ASN A 363 22.54 -28.05 19.47
N VAL A 364 22.42 -28.23 20.80
CA VAL A 364 22.54 -27.13 21.77
C VAL A 364 23.86 -26.33 21.66
N ASN A 365 24.98 -26.99 21.34
CA ASN A 365 26.27 -26.30 21.18
C ASN A 365 26.26 -25.39 19.95
N GLU A 366 25.70 -25.86 18.83
CA GLU A 366 25.54 -25.06 17.62
C GLU A 366 24.62 -23.84 17.87
N LEU A 367 23.58 -24.00 18.70
CA LEU A 367 22.72 -22.89 19.10
C LEU A 367 23.53 -21.80 19.82
N LEU A 368 24.40 -22.20 20.75
CA LEU A 368 25.25 -21.27 21.50
C LEU A 368 26.24 -20.56 20.58
N TRP A 369 26.78 -21.24 19.55
CA TRP A 369 27.60 -20.59 18.53
C TRP A 369 26.85 -19.52 17.75
N TYR A 370 25.64 -19.82 17.27
CA TYR A 370 24.84 -18.82 16.57
C TYR A 370 24.44 -17.65 17.49
N ALA A 371 24.10 -17.93 18.75
CA ALA A 371 23.67 -16.90 19.70
C ALA A 371 24.80 -15.98 20.16
N ASP A 372 26.01 -16.50 20.44
CA ASP A 372 27.16 -15.74 20.94
C ASP A 372 28.01 -15.16 19.80
N LYS A 373 28.37 -15.99 18.82
CA LYS A 373 29.36 -15.68 17.78
C LYS A 373 28.77 -15.57 16.38
N GLY A 374 27.48 -15.86 16.23
CA GLY A 374 26.77 -15.79 14.97
C GLY A 374 26.49 -14.37 14.49
N ASP A 375 26.87 -13.33 15.24
CA ASP A 375 26.66 -11.92 14.90
C ASP A 375 25.18 -11.68 14.52
N PRO A 376 24.28 -11.62 15.51
CA PRO A 376 22.85 -11.50 15.26
C PRO A 376 22.45 -10.10 14.80
N HIS A 377 21.65 -10.01 13.72
CA HIS A 377 21.09 -8.75 13.22
C HIS A 377 19.56 -8.82 13.07
N TRP A 378 18.84 -7.95 13.78
CA TRP A 378 17.38 -7.89 13.70
C TRP A 378 16.92 -7.05 12.49
N ASP A 379 16.08 -7.64 11.64
CA ASP A 379 15.62 -7.06 10.39
C ASP A 379 14.08 -6.97 10.37
N THR A 380 13.57 -5.79 10.02
CA THR A 380 12.13 -5.49 9.89
C THR A 380 11.65 -5.54 8.44
N THR A 381 12.38 -6.24 7.56
CA THR A 381 11.92 -6.50 6.19
C THR A 381 10.58 -7.26 6.23
N LEU A 382 9.61 -6.77 5.45
CA LEU A 382 8.28 -7.36 5.37
C LEU A 382 8.31 -8.82 4.88
N TRP A 383 7.47 -9.66 5.48
CA TRP A 383 7.17 -11.02 5.04
C TRP A 383 5.70 -11.35 5.33
N THR A 384 5.21 -12.47 4.81
CA THR A 384 3.84 -12.92 5.03
C THR A 384 3.81 -14.34 5.57
N THR A 385 2.73 -14.67 6.28
CA THR A 385 2.35 -16.06 6.55
C THR A 385 0.85 -16.07 6.85
N LEU A 386 0.17 -17.20 6.60
CA LEU A 386 -1.24 -17.39 6.96
C LEU A 386 -2.20 -16.31 6.42
N GLY A 387 -1.84 -15.63 5.32
CA GLY A 387 -2.65 -14.56 4.70
C GLY A 387 -2.51 -13.18 5.36
N HIS A 388 -1.49 -12.98 6.21
CA HIS A 388 -1.27 -11.73 6.93
C HIS A 388 0.15 -11.19 6.71
N LEU A 389 0.29 -9.87 6.76
CA LEU A 389 1.57 -9.17 6.66
C LEU A 389 2.24 -9.04 8.03
N TYR A 390 3.53 -9.35 8.09
CA TYR A 390 4.36 -9.22 9.27
C TYR A 390 5.74 -8.63 8.93
N GLU A 391 6.50 -8.32 9.96
CA GLU A 391 7.92 -7.95 9.89
C GLU A 391 8.67 -8.60 11.07
N GLY A 392 9.99 -8.51 11.07
CA GLY A 392 10.82 -8.97 12.18
C GLY A 392 11.42 -10.37 11.96
N GLY A 393 12.64 -10.53 12.45
CA GLY A 393 13.43 -11.75 12.35
C GLY A 393 14.91 -11.44 12.45
N MET A 394 15.71 -12.49 12.50
CA MET A 394 17.13 -12.39 12.82
C MET A 394 17.98 -12.99 11.71
N TRP A 395 18.99 -12.25 11.28
CA TRP A 395 20.10 -12.78 10.50
C TRP A 395 21.18 -13.32 11.42
N PHE A 396 21.78 -14.44 11.03
CA PHE A 396 22.97 -15.01 11.65
C PHE A 396 23.99 -15.35 10.59
N LYS A 397 25.28 -15.22 10.91
CA LYS A 397 26.36 -15.80 10.11
C LYS A 397 26.12 -17.31 9.96
N LYS A 398 26.33 -17.82 8.76
CA LYS A 398 26.42 -19.25 8.50
C LYS A 398 27.65 -19.81 9.22
N LYS A 399 27.59 -21.08 9.61
CA LYS A 399 28.61 -21.74 10.44
C LYS A 399 30.03 -21.61 9.88
N ASP A 400 30.19 -21.69 8.56
CA ASP A 400 31.48 -21.58 7.86
C ASP A 400 32.14 -20.20 8.03
N TYR A 401 31.39 -19.18 8.45
CA TYR A 401 31.86 -17.81 8.68
C TYR A 401 31.92 -17.44 10.17
N ILE A 402 31.65 -18.39 11.07
CA ILE A 402 31.82 -18.20 12.51
C ILE A 402 33.22 -18.67 12.90
N ILE A 403 34.08 -17.73 13.31
CA ILE A 403 35.47 -18.02 13.68
C ILE A 403 35.51 -18.97 14.88
N GLY A 404 36.22 -20.09 14.72
CA GLY A 404 36.40 -21.09 15.78
C GLY A 404 35.22 -22.05 15.96
N TYR A 405 34.20 -21.97 15.11
CA TYR A 405 33.01 -22.82 15.20
C TYR A 405 33.35 -24.31 15.32
N GLN A 406 32.67 -24.98 16.26
CA GLN A 406 32.72 -26.42 16.46
C GLN A 406 31.31 -26.94 16.69
N ALA A 407 30.89 -27.96 15.93
CA ALA A 407 29.55 -28.53 16.10
C ALA A 407 29.40 -29.31 17.43
N ASP A 408 30.52 -29.83 17.96
CA ASP A 408 30.53 -30.75 19.08
C ASP A 408 30.75 -30.09 20.46
N VAL A 409 31.18 -28.83 20.50
CA VAL A 409 31.45 -28.09 21.74
C VAL A 409 30.95 -26.65 21.59
N ALA A 410 30.43 -26.09 22.67
CA ALA A 410 30.02 -24.70 22.73
C ALA A 410 31.22 -23.73 22.72
N PRO A 411 31.00 -22.40 22.55
CA PRO A 411 32.08 -21.41 22.55
C PRO A 411 32.95 -21.39 23.82
N ASP A 412 32.44 -21.89 24.95
CA ASP A 412 33.17 -22.02 26.22
C ASP A 412 33.99 -23.32 26.33
N GLY A 413 33.96 -24.17 25.30
CA GLY A 413 34.68 -25.45 25.23
C GLY A 413 33.92 -26.64 25.83
N VAL A 414 32.68 -26.47 26.32
CA VAL A 414 31.88 -27.53 26.93
C VAL A 414 31.00 -28.24 25.89
N ASP A 415 30.96 -29.57 25.89
CA ASP A 415 29.97 -30.34 25.13
C ASP A 415 28.68 -30.50 25.95
N TYR A 416 27.73 -29.58 25.76
CA TYR A 416 26.46 -29.57 26.51
C TYR A 416 25.54 -30.77 26.22
N ARG A 417 25.86 -31.59 25.21
CA ARG A 417 25.12 -32.83 24.90
C ARG A 417 25.48 -33.97 25.86
N LYS A 418 26.64 -33.89 26.52
CA LYS A 418 27.24 -34.95 27.37
C LYS A 418 27.33 -34.55 28.84
N THR A 419 26.58 -33.54 29.27
CA THR A 419 26.61 -33.06 30.65
C THR A 419 25.20 -32.89 31.20
N VAL A 420 25.12 -32.87 32.53
CA VAL A 420 23.91 -32.58 33.29
C VAL A 420 23.76 -31.08 33.59
N THR A 421 24.79 -30.29 33.26
CA THR A 421 24.76 -28.83 33.34
C THR A 421 23.81 -28.27 32.28
N VAL A 422 22.92 -27.36 32.70
CA VAL A 422 21.98 -26.71 31.78
C VAL A 422 22.66 -25.58 31.02
N ALA A 423 22.51 -25.57 29.69
CA ALA A 423 23.09 -24.61 28.76
C ALA A 423 22.26 -23.32 28.57
N ASP A 424 21.46 -22.93 29.55
CA ASP A 424 20.54 -21.79 29.39
C ASP A 424 21.31 -20.46 29.38
N GLN A 425 21.24 -19.73 28.27
CA GLN A 425 21.94 -18.48 28.04
C GLN A 425 21.07 -17.46 27.29
N SER A 426 21.31 -16.17 27.52
CA SER A 426 20.66 -15.08 26.81
C SER A 426 21.71 -14.04 26.39
N TYR A 427 21.73 -13.71 25.10
CA TYR A 427 22.70 -12.83 24.48
C TYR A 427 21.99 -11.56 23.99
N PRO A 428 22.16 -10.42 24.67
CA PRO A 428 21.42 -9.18 24.37
C PRO A 428 22.07 -8.33 23.26
N SER A 429 23.24 -8.72 22.74
CA SER A 429 23.99 -7.93 21.76
C SER A 429 23.41 -8.12 20.35
N ILE A 430 22.34 -7.39 20.04
CA ILE A 430 21.65 -7.43 18.75
C ILE A 430 21.99 -6.19 17.91
N THR A 431 22.51 -6.39 16.72
CA THR A 431 22.68 -5.31 15.74
C THR A 431 21.36 -5.04 15.03
N TRP A 432 21.03 -3.77 14.79
CA TRP A 432 19.81 -3.41 14.08
C TRP A 432 20.03 -3.26 12.58
N GLY A 433 19.10 -3.81 11.80
CA GLY A 433 19.07 -3.72 10.35
C GLY A 433 19.62 -4.96 9.66
N ARG A 434 19.40 -5.05 8.35
CA ARG A 434 19.91 -6.15 7.53
C ARG A 434 21.44 -6.06 7.38
N PRO A 435 22.19 -7.17 7.50
CA PRO A 435 23.62 -7.18 7.21
C PRO A 435 23.92 -6.67 5.80
N ALA A 436 25.01 -5.92 5.65
CA ALA A 436 25.41 -5.35 4.35
C ALA A 436 25.75 -6.44 3.31
N ASP A 437 26.44 -7.50 3.75
CA ASP A 437 26.72 -8.70 2.95
C ASP A 437 25.95 -9.91 3.50
N ILE A 438 24.76 -10.12 2.97
CA ILE A 438 23.89 -11.25 3.35
C ILE A 438 24.39 -12.61 2.84
N THR A 439 25.40 -12.68 1.97
CA THR A 439 25.82 -13.97 1.38
C THR A 439 26.40 -14.92 2.43
N ASN A 440 27.01 -14.35 3.47
CA ASN A 440 27.58 -15.06 4.62
C ASN A 440 26.56 -15.32 5.74
N TYR A 441 25.31 -14.85 5.57
CA TYR A 441 24.26 -14.93 6.58
C TYR A 441 23.07 -15.76 6.09
N PHE A 442 22.27 -16.24 7.03
CA PHE A 442 20.95 -16.80 6.79
C PHE A 442 19.93 -16.13 7.71
N TYR A 443 18.67 -16.12 7.29
CA TYR A 443 17.59 -15.41 7.97
C TYR A 443 16.62 -16.38 8.63
N LEU A 444 16.24 -16.07 9.87
CA LEU A 444 15.21 -16.73 10.64
C LEU A 444 14.08 -15.73 10.94
N PRO A 445 12.89 -15.86 10.34
CA PRO A 445 11.78 -14.94 10.59
C PRO A 445 11.17 -15.11 11.99
N ALA A 446 10.65 -14.04 12.58
CA ALA A 446 9.96 -14.09 13.85
C ALA A 446 8.51 -14.61 13.68
N GLN A 447 8.33 -15.88 13.31
CA GLN A 447 6.98 -16.44 13.04
C GLN A 447 6.18 -16.79 14.30
N GLY A 448 6.66 -16.47 15.49
CA GLY A 448 5.98 -16.82 16.73
C GLY A 448 6.05 -18.32 17.04
N LEU A 449 5.08 -18.76 17.82
CA LEU A 449 4.97 -20.13 18.34
C LEU A 449 3.52 -20.49 18.66
N TYR A 450 3.26 -21.79 18.84
CA TYR A 450 2.02 -22.24 19.47
C TYR A 450 2.23 -22.71 20.91
N PHE A 451 1.32 -22.32 21.80
CA PHE A 451 1.24 -22.84 23.17
C PHE A 451 -0.21 -23.19 23.50
N GLY A 452 -0.49 -24.47 23.77
CA GLY A 452 -1.86 -24.92 24.09
C GLY A 452 -2.87 -24.53 23.01
N GLY A 453 -2.45 -24.56 21.74
CA GLY A 453 -3.27 -24.15 20.60
C GLY A 453 -3.44 -22.65 20.40
N THR A 454 -2.83 -21.78 21.22
CA THR A 454 -2.79 -20.32 20.99
C THR A 454 -1.60 -19.97 20.11
N TYR A 455 -1.79 -19.15 19.08
CA TYR A 455 -0.69 -18.60 18.30
C TYR A 455 -0.20 -17.31 18.96
N SER A 456 1.09 -17.19 19.21
CA SER A 456 1.63 -16.09 20.02
C SER A 456 2.92 -15.51 19.47
N SER A 457 3.07 -14.21 19.68
CA SER A 457 4.27 -13.39 19.44
C SER A 457 4.76 -13.38 17.99
N VAL A 458 3.83 -13.51 17.04
CA VAL A 458 4.13 -13.46 15.61
C VAL A 458 4.60 -12.07 15.21
N GLY A 459 5.74 -11.98 14.53
CA GLY A 459 6.45 -10.75 14.22
C GLY A 459 7.39 -10.26 15.33
N ALA A 460 7.28 -10.79 16.54
CA ALA A 460 8.07 -10.35 17.70
C ALA A 460 9.09 -11.41 18.16
N ILE A 461 8.72 -12.68 18.14
CA ILE A 461 9.56 -13.79 18.59
C ILE A 461 9.65 -14.85 17.50
N GLY A 462 10.82 -15.45 17.31
CA GLY A 462 10.97 -16.71 16.59
C GLY A 462 11.43 -17.80 17.55
N ALA A 463 10.79 -18.96 17.51
CA ALA A 463 11.16 -20.11 18.34
C ALA A 463 11.51 -21.32 17.47
N TYR A 464 12.72 -21.85 17.68
CA TYR A 464 13.35 -22.82 16.80
C TYR A 464 13.90 -24.01 17.57
N TRP A 465 13.40 -25.22 17.30
CA TRP A 465 13.81 -26.41 18.05
C TRP A 465 15.27 -26.79 17.79
N SER A 466 15.95 -27.29 18.82
CA SER A 466 17.20 -28.03 18.67
C SER A 466 16.95 -29.53 18.52
N SER A 467 17.99 -30.27 18.14
CA SER A 467 18.02 -31.74 18.22
C SER A 467 18.37 -32.28 19.61
N THR A 468 18.68 -31.40 20.59
CA THR A 468 19.17 -31.78 21.92
C THR A 468 18.09 -31.64 23.00
N PRO A 469 17.63 -32.75 23.61
CA PRO A 469 16.76 -32.68 24.80
C PRO A 469 17.52 -32.15 26.02
N ARG A 470 16.81 -31.54 26.99
CA ARG A 470 17.42 -31.15 28.27
C ARG A 470 17.80 -32.38 29.12
N PRO A 471 18.92 -32.31 29.87
CA PRO A 471 19.40 -33.45 30.65
C PRO A 471 18.46 -33.87 31.78
N LYS A 472 18.50 -35.16 32.15
CA LYS A 472 17.76 -35.80 33.26
C LYS A 472 16.22 -35.75 33.19
N GLU A 473 15.62 -35.20 32.15
CA GLU A 473 14.16 -35.10 32.05
C GLU A 473 13.62 -35.40 30.65
N LYS A 474 12.29 -35.54 30.56
CA LYS A 474 11.57 -35.81 29.30
C LYS A 474 10.58 -34.72 28.89
N MET A 475 10.43 -33.65 29.69
CA MET A 475 9.38 -32.65 29.48
C MET A 475 9.85 -31.45 28.67
N THR A 476 11.15 -31.16 28.67
CA THR A 476 11.69 -29.99 27.97
C THR A 476 12.81 -30.33 26.98
N SER A 477 13.03 -29.44 26.02
CA SER A 477 14.12 -29.52 25.05
C SER A 477 14.72 -28.15 24.80
N TYR A 478 15.97 -28.11 24.32
CA TYR A 478 16.61 -26.85 23.96
C TYR A 478 15.99 -26.26 22.70
N TYR A 479 15.89 -24.94 22.68
CA TYR A 479 15.47 -24.16 21.52
C TYR A 479 16.30 -22.88 21.40
N LEU A 480 16.33 -22.31 20.19
CA LEU A 480 16.80 -20.97 19.92
C LEU A 480 15.59 -20.03 19.86
N GLY A 481 15.53 -19.10 20.79
CA GLY A 481 14.60 -17.97 20.78
C GLY A 481 15.27 -16.75 20.18
N ILE A 482 14.59 -16.04 19.28
CA ILE A 482 15.04 -14.75 18.75
C ILE A 482 14.00 -13.68 19.05
N SER A 483 14.45 -12.48 19.39
CA SER A 483 13.67 -11.25 19.39
C SER A 483 14.56 -10.07 19.01
N ASP A 484 13.99 -8.87 18.92
CA ASP A 484 14.67 -7.61 18.66
C ASP A 484 15.76 -7.22 19.69
N SER A 485 15.77 -7.90 20.84
CA SER A 485 16.51 -7.50 22.03
C SER A 485 17.45 -8.58 22.54
N HIS A 486 17.25 -9.84 22.13
CA HIS A 486 18.14 -10.94 22.53
C HIS A 486 18.01 -12.17 21.64
N VAL A 487 19.06 -12.99 21.66
CA VAL A 487 19.02 -14.40 21.24
C VAL A 487 19.12 -15.26 22.50
N ARG A 488 18.18 -16.19 22.67
CA ARG A 488 18.10 -17.08 23.82
C ARG A 488 18.37 -18.51 23.41
N VAL A 489 19.22 -19.20 24.16
CA VAL A 489 19.31 -20.66 24.15
C VAL A 489 18.77 -21.12 25.50
N ALA A 490 17.66 -21.86 25.53
CA ALA A 490 17.08 -22.30 26.79
C ALA A 490 16.25 -23.57 26.62
N GLY A 491 15.87 -24.16 27.74
CA GLY A 491 14.86 -25.22 27.79
C GLY A 491 13.43 -24.70 27.69
N ASN A 492 12.58 -25.37 26.92
CA ASN A 492 11.13 -25.14 26.96
C ASN A 492 10.33 -26.43 26.84
N ASP A 493 9.06 -26.38 27.24
CA ASP A 493 8.12 -27.50 27.21
C ASP A 493 7.99 -28.06 25.79
N ARG A 494 8.19 -29.38 25.65
CA ARG A 494 8.14 -30.07 24.35
C ARG A 494 6.75 -30.03 23.70
N ARG A 495 5.69 -29.69 24.45
CA ARG A 495 4.32 -29.47 23.95
C ARG A 495 4.14 -28.15 23.20
N MET A 496 5.13 -27.27 23.23
CA MET A 496 5.12 -26.05 22.43
C MET A 496 5.20 -26.38 20.94
N GLY A 497 4.53 -25.62 20.08
CA GLY A 497 4.69 -25.69 18.63
C GLY A 497 5.76 -24.73 18.17
N PHE A 498 7.03 -25.17 18.12
CA PHE A 498 8.14 -24.39 17.55
C PHE A 498 8.56 -24.95 16.20
N ARG A 499 9.43 -24.23 15.49
CA ARG A 499 9.84 -24.58 14.14
C ARG A 499 11.10 -25.46 14.17
N PRO A 500 11.07 -26.69 13.62
CA PRO A 500 12.29 -27.36 13.21
C PRO A 500 12.97 -26.53 12.10
N TRP A 501 14.29 -26.58 12.07
CA TRP A 501 15.09 -25.80 11.12
C TRP A 501 16.40 -26.53 10.85
N LYS A 502 17.17 -26.01 9.90
CA LYS A 502 18.50 -26.54 9.58
C LYS A 502 19.51 -25.41 9.73
N ALA A 503 20.63 -25.72 10.38
CA ALA A 503 21.82 -24.86 10.34
C ALA A 503 22.25 -24.62 8.90
N GLN A 504 22.72 -23.41 8.62
CA GLN A 504 23.38 -23.06 7.36
C GLN A 504 24.85 -22.75 7.60
#